data_AF-A0AA38I3M0-F1
#
_entry.id   AF-A0AA38I3M0-F1
#
_cell.length_a   1.000
_cell.length_b   1.000
_cell.length_c   1.000
_cell.angle_alpha   90.00
_cell.angle_beta   90.00
_cell.angle_gamma   90.00
#
_symmetry.space_group_name_H-M   'P 1'
#
loop_
_entity.id
_entity.type
_entity.pdbx_description
1 polymer ?
#
loop_
_entity_poly.entity_id
_entity_poly.type
_entity_poly.pdbx_seq_one_letter_code
_entity_poly.pdbx_strand_id
1 'polypeptide(L)'
;MKSKTFRVDLPTVQSNILMMYLDVSRITAKEVQHRLASVLETDEIKVSVKASSRDQGFVRFVAYWKITKEDVEAAVKKIQFVIKEFDTKFNNEVKNV
;
A
#
# COMPACT_ATOMS: atom_id res chain seq x y z
N MET A 1 -6.63 -0.79 -11.92
CA MET A 1 -5.98 -1.84 -11.10
C MET A 1 -7.06 -2.45 -10.21
N LYS A 2 -7.26 -3.78 -10.23
CA LYS A 2 -8.20 -4.50 -9.36
C LYS A 2 -7.43 -5.58 -8.61
N SER A 3 -7.06 -5.30 -7.37
CA SER A 3 -6.39 -6.27 -6.48
C SER A 3 -7.43 -7.09 -5.73
N LYS A 4 -7.13 -8.39 -5.50
CA LYS A 4 -7.89 -9.23 -4.57
C LYS A 4 -7.36 -9.14 -3.13
N THR A 5 -6.10 -8.73 -2.99
CA THR A 5 -5.38 -8.64 -1.72
C THR A 5 -5.62 -7.30 -1.03
N PHE A 6 -5.74 -6.22 -1.80
CA PHE A 6 -5.87 -4.86 -1.31
C PHE A 6 -7.20 -4.24 -1.74
N ARG A 7 -7.90 -3.62 -0.81
CA ARG A 7 -9.15 -2.89 -1.07
C ARG A 7 -9.12 -1.52 -0.40
N VAL A 8 -9.59 -0.52 -1.12
CA VAL A 8 -9.76 0.85 -0.58
C VAL A 8 -11.24 1.20 -0.59
N ASP A 9 -11.71 1.84 0.47
CA ASP A 9 -13.04 2.41 0.53
C ASP A 9 -12.92 3.91 0.27
N LEU A 10 -13.16 4.31 -0.99
CA LEU A 10 -13.11 5.72 -1.42
C LEU A 10 -14.40 6.48 -1.06
N PRO A 11 -15.61 5.90 -1.20
CA PRO A 11 -16.86 6.58 -0.82
C PRO A 11 -16.92 7.08 0.63
N THR A 12 -16.28 6.39 1.57
CA THR A 12 -16.32 6.75 3.00
C THR A 12 -15.17 7.68 3.44
N VAL A 13 -14.33 8.16 2.52
CA VAL A 13 -13.23 9.08 2.85
C VAL A 13 -13.81 10.45 3.19
N GLN A 14 -13.94 10.74 4.49
CA GLN A 14 -14.49 12.00 5.02
C GLN A 14 -13.40 12.92 5.61
N SER A 15 -12.12 12.53 5.55
CA SER A 15 -11.00 13.31 6.09
C SER A 15 -9.72 13.14 5.26
N ASN A 16 -8.61 13.68 5.74
CA ASN A 16 -7.25 13.45 5.25
C ASN A 16 -6.73 12.01 5.49
N ILE A 17 -7.61 11.05 5.76
CA ILE A 17 -7.26 9.67 6.11
C ILE A 17 -7.80 8.72 5.03
N LEU A 18 -6.92 7.89 4.48
CA LEU A 18 -7.27 6.79 3.59
C LEU A 18 -7.00 5.46 4.29
N MET A 19 -8.02 4.60 4.32
CA MET A 19 -7.94 3.24 4.83
C MET A 19 -7.78 2.26 3.66
N MET A 20 -6.76 1.40 3.75
CA MET A 20 -6.56 0.29 2.82
C MET A 20 -6.68 -1.03 3.60
N TYR A 21 -7.70 -1.80 3.28
CA TYR A 21 -7.99 -3.10 3.86
C TYR A 21 -7.22 -4.20 3.14
N LEU A 22 -6.81 -5.20 3.93
CA LEU A 22 -5.95 -6.30 3.51
C LEU A 22 -6.67 -7.64 3.66
N ASP A 23 -6.43 -8.54 2.72
CA ASP A 23 -6.73 -9.96 2.91
C ASP A 23 -5.69 -10.58 3.87
N VAL A 24 -6.07 -10.65 5.16
CA VAL A 24 -5.21 -11.15 6.25
C VAL A 24 -4.79 -12.61 6.09
N SER A 25 -5.45 -13.39 5.22
CA SER A 25 -5.02 -14.75 4.89
C SER A 25 -3.76 -14.78 4.02
N ARG A 26 -3.42 -13.66 3.38
CA ARG A 26 -2.29 -13.54 2.43
C ARG A 26 -1.18 -12.64 2.95
N ILE A 27 -1.55 -11.56 3.66
CA ILE A 27 -0.59 -10.53 4.03
C ILE A 27 -0.98 -9.82 5.33
N THR A 28 0.03 -9.44 6.11
CA THR A 28 -0.17 -8.63 7.31
C THR A 28 0.10 -7.14 7.07
N ALA A 29 -0.56 -6.27 7.83
CA ALA A 29 -0.28 -4.84 7.82
C ALA A 29 1.21 -4.51 8.04
N LYS A 30 1.90 -5.28 8.90
CA LYS A 30 3.32 -5.07 9.20
C LYS A 30 4.21 -5.27 7.96
N GLU A 31 3.93 -6.30 7.17
CA GLU A 31 4.67 -6.57 5.92
C GLU A 31 4.46 -5.43 4.90
N VAL A 32 3.21 -4.98 4.75
CA VAL A 32 2.87 -3.86 3.86
C VAL A 32 3.56 -2.57 4.32
N GLN A 33 3.49 -2.24 5.61
CA GLN A 33 4.12 -1.05 6.18
C GLN A 33 5.64 -1.08 5.97
N HIS A 34 6.27 -2.22 6.24
CA HIS A 34 7.70 -2.39 6.04
C HIS A 34 8.06 -2.16 4.57
N ARG A 35 7.34 -2.81 3.64
CA ARG A 35 7.65 -2.69 2.22
C ARG A 35 7.42 -1.29 1.65
N LEU A 36 6.38 -0.60 2.09
CA LEU A 36 6.11 0.81 1.74
C LEU A 36 7.21 1.76 2.25
N ALA A 37 7.74 1.50 3.45
CA ALA A 37 8.80 2.30 4.04
C ALA A 37 10.19 2.00 3.44
N SER A 38 10.41 0.78 2.96
CA SER A 38 11.68 0.33 2.39
C SER A 38 11.88 0.82 0.95
N VAL A 39 13.10 1.26 0.65
CA VAL A 39 13.54 1.64 -0.70
C VAL A 39 14.76 0.79 -1.03
N LEU A 40 14.59 -0.15 -1.96
CA LEU A 40 15.67 -1.03 -2.42
C LEU A 40 16.41 -0.41 -3.60
N GLU A 41 17.65 -0.83 -3.85
CA GLU A 41 18.43 -0.37 -5.01
C GLU A 41 17.77 -0.74 -6.34
N THR A 42 17.04 -1.85 -6.38
CA THR A 42 16.30 -2.32 -7.56
C THR A 42 14.94 -1.65 -7.74
N ASP A 43 14.45 -0.86 -6.77
CA ASP A 43 13.14 -0.21 -6.87
C ASP A 43 13.15 0.87 -7.96
N GLU A 44 12.24 0.81 -8.93
CA GLU A 44 12.04 1.91 -9.89
C GLU A 44 11.53 3.18 -9.20
N ILE A 45 10.82 3.03 -8.08
CA ILE A 45 10.25 4.13 -7.29
C ILE A 45 11.05 4.34 -6.00
N LYS A 46 11.88 5.40 -5.97
CA LYS A 46 12.76 5.77 -4.85
C LYS A 46 12.09 6.65 -3.80
N VAL A 47 10.94 6.22 -3.30
CA VAL A 47 10.15 6.96 -2.31
C VAL A 47 9.80 6.04 -1.14
N SER A 48 9.92 6.56 0.08
CA SER A 48 9.48 5.89 1.30
C SER A 48 8.13 6.44 1.73
N VAL A 49 7.13 5.57 1.87
CA VAL A 49 5.80 5.93 2.36
C VAL A 49 5.60 5.30 3.72
N LYS A 50 5.46 6.12 4.76
CA LYS A 50 5.16 5.65 6.11
C LYS A 50 3.65 5.59 6.31
N ALA A 51 3.16 4.39 6.61
CA ALA A 51 1.77 4.15 6.97
C ALA A 51 1.69 3.68 8.43
N SER A 52 0.57 3.98 9.08
CA SER A 52 0.27 3.48 10.41
C SER A 52 -0.72 2.33 10.34
N SER A 53 -0.75 1.48 11.35
CA SER A 53 -1.81 0.50 11.53
C SER A 53 -2.12 0.30 13.01
N ARG A 54 -3.36 -0.10 13.31
CA ARG A 54 -3.83 -0.48 14.65
C ARG A 54 -4.14 -1.98 14.76
N ASP A 55 -4.28 -2.68 13.63
CA ASP A 55 -4.52 -4.13 13.57
C ASP A 55 -3.80 -4.75 12.36
N GLN A 56 -3.99 -6.05 12.11
CA GLN A 56 -3.36 -6.69 10.94
C GLN A 56 -4.13 -6.52 9.63
N GLY A 57 -5.41 -6.10 9.70
CA GLY A 57 -6.36 -6.10 8.59
C GLY A 57 -6.41 -4.82 7.78
N PHE A 58 -5.78 -3.74 8.24
CA PHE A 58 -5.68 -2.52 7.45
C PHE A 58 -4.35 -1.78 7.60
N VAL A 59 -4.09 -0.88 6.67
CA VAL A 59 -3.10 0.20 6.82
C VAL A 59 -3.78 1.55 6.59
N ARG A 60 -3.31 2.55 7.31
CA ARG A 60 -3.88 3.89 7.36
C ARG A 60 -2.85 4.91 6.89
N PHE A 61 -3.21 5.64 5.84
CA PHE A 61 -2.48 6.79 5.31
C PHE A 61 -3.10 8.07 5.84
N VAL A 62 -2.26 9.03 6.24
CA VAL A 62 -2.70 10.32 6.76
C VAL A 62 -2.00 11.40 5.95
N ALA A 63 -2.75 12.16 5.17
CA ALA A 63 -2.27 13.30 4.40
C ALA A 63 -2.05 14.50 5.32
N TYR A 64 -0.88 15.14 5.25
CA TYR A 64 -0.58 16.33 6.03
C TYR A 64 -0.78 17.59 5.20
N TRP A 65 -1.07 18.73 5.82
CA TRP A 65 -1.40 19.97 5.09
C TRP A 65 -0.22 20.57 4.29
N LYS A 66 1.02 20.15 4.58
CA LYS A 66 2.23 20.59 3.84
C LYS A 66 2.67 19.64 2.72
N ILE A 67 1.87 18.65 2.33
CA ILE A 67 2.23 17.79 1.20
C ILE A 67 1.97 18.51 -0.13
N THR A 68 2.91 18.45 -1.05
CA THR A 68 2.72 19.00 -2.40
C THR A 68 1.99 18.02 -3.30
N LYS A 69 1.61 18.47 -4.49
CA LYS A 69 1.04 17.59 -5.52
C LYS A 69 2.06 16.52 -5.93
N GLU A 70 3.32 16.91 -6.03
CA GLU A 70 4.42 16.03 -6.41
C GLU A 70 4.65 14.95 -5.35
N ASP A 71 4.57 15.30 -4.06
CA ASP A 71 4.66 14.33 -2.96
C ASP A 71 3.52 13.29 -3.03
N VAL A 72 2.29 13.76 -3.30
CA VAL A 72 1.12 12.89 -3.43
C VAL A 72 1.28 11.95 -4.63
N GLU A 73 1.67 12.46 -5.80
CA GLU A 73 1.89 11.64 -6.99
C GLU A 73 2.99 10.59 -6.76
N ALA A 74 4.06 10.97 -6.10
CA ALA A 74 5.17 10.07 -5.78
C ALA A 74 4.75 8.98 -4.78
N ALA A 75 3.97 9.34 -3.75
CA ALA A 75 3.40 8.40 -2.80
C ALA A 75 2.43 7.42 -3.47
N VAL A 76 1.55 7.90 -4.37
CA VAL A 76 0.63 7.06 -5.13
C VAL A 76 1.39 6.06 -6.00
N LYS A 77 2.45 6.50 -6.70
CA LYS A 77 3.31 5.60 -7.49
C LYS A 77 3.94 4.52 -6.63
N LYS A 78 4.46 4.86 -5.44
CA LYS A 78 5.03 3.88 -4.50
C LYS A 78 3.98 2.88 -4.00
N ILE A 79 2.80 3.35 -3.61
CA ILE A 79 1.70 2.49 -3.15
C ILE A 79 1.28 1.51 -4.25
N GLN A 80 1.10 1.99 -5.48
CA GLN A 80 0.75 1.14 -6.62
C GLN A 80 1.85 0.13 -6.95
N PHE A 81 3.12 0.53 -6.87
CA PHE A 81 4.26 -0.36 -7.07
C PHE A 81 4.26 -1.52 -6.06
N VAL A 82 4.09 -1.21 -4.76
CA VAL A 82 4.03 -2.24 -3.71
C VAL A 82 2.81 -3.16 -3.86
N ILE A 83 1.63 -2.62 -4.20
CA ILE A 83 0.44 -3.44 -4.47
C ILE A 83 0.70 -4.42 -5.62
N LYS A 84 1.29 -3.95 -6.73
CA LYS A 84 1.61 -4.78 -7.89
C LYS A 84 2.62 -5.88 -7.55
N GLU A 85 3.63 -5.58 -6.75
CA GLU A 85 4.64 -6.55 -6.30
C GLU A 85 3.98 -7.70 -5.54
N PHE A 86 3.15 -7.39 -4.54
CA PHE A 86 2.42 -8.38 -3.76
C PHE A 86 1.41 -9.16 -4.60
N ASP A 87 0.61 -8.48 -5.42
CA ASP A 87 -0.34 -9.17 -6.31
C ASP A 87 0.37 -10.13 -7.27
N THR A 88 1.54 -9.74 -7.80
CA THR A 88 2.35 -10.61 -8.67
C THR A 88 2.85 -11.83 -7.90
N LYS A 89 3.38 -11.63 -6.69
CA LYS A 89 3.82 -12.73 -5.80
C LYS A 89 2.69 -13.74 -5.58
N PHE A 90 1.51 -13.27 -5.13
CA PHE A 90 0.40 -14.15 -4.81
C PHE A 90 -0.27 -14.79 -6.03
N ASN A 91 -0.28 -14.13 -7.18
CA ASN A 91 -0.79 -14.72 -8.42
C ASN A 91 0.15 -15.81 -8.96
N ASN A 92 1.46 -15.68 -8.75
CA ASN A 92 2.43 -16.70 -9.14
C ASN A 92 2.36 -17.93 -8.22
N GLU A 93 2.11 -17.74 -6.92
CA GLU A 93 1.88 -18.85 -5.98
C GLU A 93 0.67 -19.70 -6.37
N VAL A 94 -0.43 -19.10 -6.83
CA VAL A 94 -1.64 -19.82 -7.29
C VAL A 94 -1.41 -20.61 -8.58
N LYS A 95 -0.44 -20.22 -9.42
CA LYS A 95 -0.16 -20.92 -10.69
C LYS A 95 0.74 -22.15 -10.53
N ASN A 96 1.40 -22.30 -9.38
CA ASN A 96 2.32 -23.40 -9.09
C ASN A 96 1.67 -24.52 -8.26
N VAL A 97 0.34 -24.51 -8.15
CA VAL A 97 -0.50 -25.53 -7.49
C VAL A 97 -1.47 -26.07 -8.53
#